data_AF-A0A1F9KG86-F1
#
_entry.id   AF-A0A1F9KG86-F1
#
_cell.length_a   1.000
_cell.length_b   1.000
_cell.length_c   1.000
_cell.angle_alpha   90.00
_cell.angle_beta   90.00
_cell.angle_gamma   90.00
#
_symmetry.space_group_name_H-M   'P 1'
#
loop_
_entity.id
_entity.type
_entity.pdbx_description
1 polymer ?
#
loop_
_entity_poly.entity_id
_entity_poly.type
_entity_poly.pdbx_seq_one_letter_code
_entity_poly.pdbx_strand_id
1 'polypeptide(L)'
;MLAKVNSAALYGIDALRVEVETDIAAGLPQLATVGLAEGAVRESKDRIRAAVKNCGYTFPAKKITVNLAPADIKKEGSAYDLPMAVGILAAEGLVRKDLLKDYFLMGELSLDGEVKPVRGALPIAVAAKREGIKGLILPEPNAREAAVIREVEVLGVRHLAEVVEFLNGDRLLIPTHVDVEELFNQHCQYDADFSDVKGQQHVKRALEVAAAGAHNVILVGPPGSGKTMLAKRLPTILPDLTLAEALESTKIHSVTGLLDGRPIVATRPFRAPHHTISDAGLVGGGTVPKPGEVSLAHNGVLFLDELPEFKRHVLEVMRQPLEDGNITVSRVQGSINYPAGFMLVAAMNPCPCGFFTDPQKECG
;
A
#
# COMPACT_ATOMS: atom_id res chain seq x y z
N MET A 1 -0.06 36.53 1.69
CA MET A 1 -0.51 35.99 3.01
C MET A 1 -0.19 34.50 2.99
N LEU A 2 0.61 34.03 3.95
CA LEU A 2 1.15 32.66 3.94
C LEU A 2 0.36 31.72 4.85
N ALA A 3 0.06 30.52 4.38
CA ALA A 3 -0.43 29.40 5.18
C ALA A 3 0.42 28.16 4.91
N LYS A 4 0.58 27.31 5.92
CA LYS A 4 1.33 26.05 5.86
C LYS A 4 0.42 24.93 6.33
N VAL A 5 0.31 23.87 5.54
CA VAL A 5 -0.48 22.67 5.85
C VAL A 5 0.44 21.46 5.73
N ASN A 6 0.45 20.61 6.75
CA ASN A 6 1.21 19.37 6.67
C ASN A 6 0.43 18.30 5.88
N SER A 7 1.15 17.55 5.07
CA SER A 7 0.66 16.46 4.23
C SER A 7 1.78 15.40 4.13
N ALA A 8 1.59 14.39 3.29
CA ALA A 8 2.57 13.34 3.08
C ALA A 8 2.62 12.87 1.62
N ALA A 9 3.79 12.41 1.19
CA ALA A 9 4.01 11.74 -0.08
C ALA A 9 4.40 10.29 0.16
N LEU A 10 3.89 9.38 -0.67
CA LEU A 10 4.38 8.02 -0.70
C LEU A 10 5.75 7.97 -1.38
N TYR A 11 6.69 7.28 -0.76
CA TYR A 11 8.00 6.97 -1.31
C TYR A 11 8.26 5.48 -1.14
N GLY A 12 7.93 4.72 -2.19
CA GLY A 12 7.96 3.26 -2.10
C GLY A 12 6.83 2.76 -1.20
N ILE A 13 7.18 2.02 -0.15
CA ILE A 13 6.25 1.56 0.90
C ILE A 13 6.25 2.43 2.16
N ASP A 14 7.07 3.48 2.17
CA ASP A 14 7.12 4.47 3.24
C ASP A 14 6.44 5.77 2.83
N ALA A 15 6.30 6.68 3.78
CA ALA A 15 5.83 8.03 3.54
C ALA A 15 6.80 9.08 4.10
N LEU A 16 6.85 10.21 3.39
CA LEU A 16 7.68 11.37 3.70
C LEU A 16 6.77 12.58 3.92
N ARG A 17 7.10 13.41 4.90
CA ARG A 17 6.35 14.64 5.17
C ARG A 17 6.44 15.58 3.96
N VAL A 18 5.30 16.14 3.59
CA VAL A 18 5.20 17.22 2.60
C VAL A 18 4.57 18.43 3.27
N GLU A 19 5.19 19.59 3.12
CA GLU A 19 4.58 20.85 3.54
C GLU A 19 3.97 21.55 2.32
N VAL A 20 2.67 21.83 2.41
CA VAL A 20 1.92 22.60 1.43
C VAL A 20 1.91 24.05 1.88
N GLU A 21 2.75 24.87 1.27
CA GLU A 21 2.84 26.30 1.53
C GLU A 21 1.98 27.04 0.52
N THR A 22 1.03 27.85 0.98
CA THR A 22 0.16 28.65 0.12
C THR A 22 0.38 30.13 0.39
N ASP A 23 0.77 30.88 -0.65
CA ASP A 23 0.81 32.33 -0.61
C ASP A 23 -0.22 32.95 -1.54
N ILE A 24 -0.94 33.94 -1.01
CA ILE A 24 -1.91 34.75 -1.75
C ILE A 24 -1.39 36.19 -1.83
N ALA A 25 -1.21 36.69 -3.05
CA ALA A 25 -0.72 38.03 -3.36
C ALA A 25 -1.67 38.79 -4.29
N ALA A 26 -1.58 40.11 -4.28
CA ALA A 26 -2.30 40.96 -5.23
C ALA A 26 -1.84 40.66 -6.68
N GLY A 27 -2.78 40.63 -7.62
CA GLY A 27 -2.50 40.35 -9.03
C GLY A 27 -3.70 39.72 -9.73
N LEU A 28 -3.54 39.43 -11.03
CA LEU A 28 -4.56 38.76 -11.81
C LEU A 28 -4.88 37.37 -11.23
N PRO A 29 -6.16 36.93 -11.26
CA PRO A 29 -6.54 35.60 -10.77
C PRO A 29 -5.75 34.49 -11.45
N GLN A 30 -4.90 33.82 -10.69
CA GLN A 30 -4.08 32.72 -11.17
C GLN A 30 -3.76 31.76 -10.02
N LEU A 31 -3.82 30.46 -10.27
CA LEU A 31 -3.31 29.45 -9.35
C LEU A 31 -2.08 28.79 -9.99
N ALA A 32 -0.94 28.88 -9.32
CA ALA A 32 0.32 28.24 -9.72
C ALA A 32 0.74 27.21 -8.67
N THR A 33 1.23 26.05 -9.13
CA THR A 33 1.74 24.98 -8.27
C THR A 33 3.22 24.77 -8.59
N VAL A 34 4.08 24.76 -7.58
CA VAL A 34 5.54 24.58 -7.67
C VAL A 34 6.02 23.47 -6.72
N GLY A 35 7.24 22.97 -6.90
CA GLY A 35 7.80 21.87 -6.08
C GLY A 35 7.65 20.46 -6.69
N LEU A 36 7.93 20.31 -7.99
CA LEU A 36 7.82 19.06 -8.75
C LEU A 36 6.42 18.39 -8.69
N ALA A 37 5.38 19.22 -8.83
CA ALA A 37 4.02 18.75 -9.06
C ALA A 37 3.85 18.24 -10.50
N GLU A 38 3.56 16.95 -10.67
CA GLU A 38 3.36 16.30 -11.97
C GLU A 38 1.90 15.78 -12.13
N GLY A 39 1.48 15.60 -13.39
CA GLY A 39 0.19 15.02 -13.76
C GLY A 39 -1.00 15.61 -13.01
N ALA A 40 -1.72 14.76 -12.28
CA ALA A 40 -2.96 15.09 -11.56
C ALA A 40 -2.79 16.24 -10.55
N VAL A 41 -1.62 16.44 -9.95
CA VAL A 41 -1.36 17.55 -9.00
C VAL A 41 -1.37 18.90 -9.73
N ARG A 42 -0.88 18.94 -10.98
CA ARG A 42 -0.85 20.18 -11.77
C ARG A 42 -2.23 20.52 -12.32
N GLU A 43 -3.06 19.51 -12.54
CA GLU A 43 -4.44 19.59 -13.05
C GLU A 43 -5.49 19.80 -11.95
N SER A 44 -5.11 19.68 -10.67
CA SER A 44 -6.02 19.83 -9.52
C SER A 44 -6.68 21.20 -9.40
N LYS A 45 -6.17 22.21 -10.11
CA LYS A 45 -6.60 23.61 -10.00
C LYS A 45 -8.10 23.81 -10.20
N ASP A 46 -8.64 23.17 -11.24
CA ASP A 46 -10.07 23.30 -11.55
C ASP A 46 -10.93 22.49 -10.57
N ARG A 47 -10.45 21.33 -10.12
CA ARG A 47 -11.12 20.54 -9.07
C ARG A 47 -11.19 21.30 -7.75
N ILE A 48 -10.07 21.81 -7.26
CA ILE A 48 -9.98 22.57 -6.01
C ILE A 48 -10.89 23.80 -6.09
N ARG A 49 -10.85 24.54 -7.20
CA ARG A 49 -11.70 25.73 -7.37
C ARG A 49 -13.19 25.37 -7.35
N ALA A 50 -13.59 24.30 -8.06
CA ALA A 50 -14.98 23.85 -8.08
C ALA A 50 -15.43 23.38 -6.69
N ALA A 51 -14.63 22.52 -6.04
CA ALA A 51 -14.91 22.00 -4.70
C ALA A 51 -15.13 23.11 -3.68
N VAL A 52 -14.19 24.06 -3.60
CA VAL A 52 -14.27 25.20 -2.68
C VAL A 52 -15.55 26.00 -2.90
N LYS A 53 -15.90 26.30 -4.14
CA LYS A 53 -17.12 27.06 -4.47
C LYS A 53 -18.40 26.29 -4.15
N ASN A 54 -18.44 25.00 -4.49
CA ASN A 54 -19.61 24.15 -4.28
C ASN A 54 -19.83 23.83 -2.79
N CYS A 55 -18.78 23.92 -1.97
CA CYS A 55 -18.88 23.89 -0.51
C CYS A 55 -19.38 25.21 0.12
N GLY A 56 -19.68 26.24 -0.68
CA GLY A 56 -20.15 27.54 -0.19
C GLY A 56 -19.05 28.52 0.25
N TYR A 57 -17.77 28.20 -0.02
CA TYR A 57 -16.66 29.09 0.30
C TYR A 57 -16.29 29.98 -0.89
N THR A 58 -15.80 31.20 -0.59
CA THR A 58 -15.33 32.11 -1.63
C THR A 58 -13.93 31.71 -2.08
N PHE A 59 -13.77 31.41 -3.37
CA PHE A 59 -12.44 31.18 -3.95
C PHE A 59 -11.76 32.52 -4.25
N PRO A 60 -10.52 32.77 -3.77
CA PRO A 60 -9.86 34.07 -3.93
C PRO A 60 -9.63 34.46 -5.40
N ALA A 61 -10.06 35.66 -5.79
CA ALA A 61 -9.79 36.25 -7.10
C ALA A 61 -8.43 36.98 -7.11
N LYS A 62 -7.37 36.29 -6.67
CA LYS A 62 -6.01 36.82 -6.47
C LYS A 62 -4.96 35.90 -7.11
N LYS A 63 -3.69 36.31 -7.10
CA LYS A 63 -2.60 35.41 -7.49
C LYS A 63 -2.28 34.48 -6.32
N ILE A 64 -2.43 33.19 -6.54
CA ILE A 64 -2.22 32.11 -5.55
C ILE A 64 -1.04 31.26 -6.01
N THR A 65 -0.06 31.08 -5.13
CA THR A 65 1.07 30.17 -5.34
C THR A 65 1.05 29.09 -4.29
N VAL A 66 1.05 27.84 -4.71
CA VAL A 66 1.14 26.66 -3.84
C VAL A 66 2.46 25.97 -4.07
N ASN A 67 3.28 25.84 -3.03
CA ASN A 67 4.56 25.15 -3.05
C ASN A 67 4.47 23.84 -2.26
N LEU A 68 4.97 22.75 -2.84
CA LEU A 68 5.02 21.43 -2.22
C LEU A 68 6.46 21.08 -1.83
N ALA A 69 6.83 21.32 -0.57
CA ALA A 69 8.17 21.06 -0.04
C ALA A 69 8.28 19.63 0.53
N PRO A 70 9.43 18.94 0.40
CA PRO A 70 10.70 19.43 -0.17
C PRO A 70 10.77 19.19 -1.70
N ALA A 71 11.35 20.12 -2.46
CA ALA A 71 11.22 20.16 -3.93
C ALA A 71 11.99 19.06 -4.69
N ASP A 72 12.77 18.22 -4.02
CA ASP A 72 13.53 17.09 -4.55
C ASP A 72 12.70 15.80 -4.65
N ILE A 73 11.60 15.72 -3.91
CA ILE A 73 10.66 14.60 -3.95
C ILE A 73 9.54 14.92 -4.93
N LYS A 74 9.29 14.01 -5.88
CA LYS A 74 8.13 14.10 -6.79
C LYS A 74 6.82 13.91 -6.04
N LYS A 75 5.83 14.76 -6.31
CA LYS A 75 4.46 14.61 -5.80
C LYS A 75 3.57 14.20 -6.95
N GLU A 76 3.09 12.96 -6.87
CA GLU A 76 2.19 12.37 -7.85
C GLU A 76 0.84 12.01 -7.21
N GLY A 77 -0.20 11.97 -8.03
CA GLY A 77 -1.55 11.64 -7.61
C GLY A 77 -2.39 12.85 -7.18
N SER A 78 -3.62 12.59 -6.76
CA SER A 78 -4.64 13.60 -6.41
C SER A 78 -4.78 13.81 -4.90
N ALA A 79 -4.01 13.10 -4.08
CA ALA A 79 -4.12 13.13 -2.62
C ALA A 79 -3.79 14.51 -1.99
N TYR A 80 -3.24 15.44 -2.76
CA TYR A 80 -2.90 16.78 -2.33
C TYR A 80 -4.04 17.79 -2.53
N ASP A 81 -5.14 17.42 -3.17
CA ASP A 81 -6.24 18.35 -3.43
C ASP A 81 -6.80 18.93 -2.13
N LEU A 82 -7.04 18.08 -1.12
CA LEU A 82 -7.53 18.51 0.20
C LEU A 82 -6.55 19.47 0.91
N PRO A 83 -5.27 19.12 1.15
CA PRO A 83 -4.35 20.04 1.84
C PRO A 83 -4.10 21.33 1.05
N MET A 84 -4.14 21.30 -0.29
CA MET A 84 -4.06 22.51 -1.11
C MET A 84 -5.29 23.40 -0.94
N ALA A 85 -6.51 22.83 -0.96
CA ALA A 85 -7.75 23.58 -0.74
C ALA A 85 -7.77 24.23 0.65
N VAL A 86 -7.39 23.47 1.69
CA VAL A 86 -7.30 23.97 3.07
C VAL A 86 -6.22 25.06 3.18
N GLY A 87 -5.07 24.90 2.52
CA GLY A 87 -4.02 25.92 2.47
C GLY A 87 -4.50 27.24 1.86
N ILE A 88 -5.28 27.18 0.78
CA ILE A 88 -5.90 28.36 0.15
C ILE A 88 -6.90 29.03 1.09
N LEU A 89 -7.81 28.26 1.70
CA LEU A 89 -8.81 28.78 2.64
C LEU A 89 -8.16 29.40 3.87
N ALA A 90 -7.08 28.80 4.39
CA ALA A 90 -6.32 29.32 5.51
C ALA A 90 -5.52 30.60 5.15
N ALA A 91 -4.99 30.68 3.93
CA ALA A 91 -4.32 31.88 3.44
C ALA A 91 -5.28 33.06 3.23
N GLU A 92 -6.54 32.80 2.87
CA GLU A 92 -7.60 33.81 2.75
C GLU A 92 -8.25 34.16 4.11
N GLY A 93 -7.95 33.41 5.18
CA GLY A 93 -8.46 33.66 6.53
C GLY A 93 -9.81 33.01 6.84
N LEU A 94 -10.28 32.10 5.99
CA LEU A 94 -11.50 31.31 6.20
C LEU A 94 -11.29 30.09 7.11
N VAL A 95 -10.04 29.64 7.26
CA VAL A 95 -9.64 28.53 8.13
C VAL A 95 -8.61 29.02 9.14
N ARG A 96 -8.82 28.69 10.43
CA ARG A 96 -7.85 28.93 11.50
C ARG A 96 -6.61 28.06 11.33
N LYS A 97 -5.45 28.61 11.68
CA LYS A 97 -4.15 27.97 11.42
C LYS A 97 -3.63 27.14 12.58
N ASP A 98 -4.26 27.21 13.74
CA ASP A 98 -3.74 26.66 15.00
C ASP A 98 -3.50 25.15 14.93
N LEU A 99 -4.44 24.41 14.33
CA LEU A 99 -4.40 22.95 14.21
C LEU A 99 -3.66 22.44 12.96
N LEU A 100 -3.34 23.29 11.98
CA LEU A 100 -2.77 22.85 10.70
C LEU A 100 -1.39 22.20 10.83
N LYS A 101 -0.65 22.55 11.88
CA LYS A 101 0.66 21.96 12.18
C LYS A 101 0.55 20.61 12.88
N ASP A 102 -0.59 20.32 13.51
CA ASP A 102 -0.78 19.14 14.35
C ASP A 102 -1.26 17.92 13.55
N TYR A 103 -1.81 18.13 12.35
CA TYR A 103 -2.37 17.06 11.52
C TYR A 103 -1.74 16.99 10.14
N PHE A 104 -1.57 15.78 9.61
CA PHE A 104 -1.38 15.56 8.17
C PHE A 104 -2.73 15.50 7.47
N LEU A 105 -2.88 16.26 6.39
CA LEU A 105 -4.07 16.27 5.55
C LEU A 105 -3.82 15.53 4.24
N MET A 106 -4.71 14.59 3.91
CA MET A 106 -4.65 13.79 2.68
C MET A 106 -6.05 13.60 2.11
N GLY A 107 -6.22 13.70 0.80
CA GLY A 107 -7.50 13.45 0.16
C GLY A 107 -7.57 13.99 -1.25
N GLU A 108 -8.18 13.23 -2.15
CA GLU A 108 -8.61 13.75 -3.45
C GLU A 108 -9.94 14.49 -3.28
N LEU A 109 -10.12 15.63 -3.95
CA LEU A 109 -11.39 16.33 -3.97
C LEU A 109 -12.13 16.08 -5.27
N SER A 110 -13.40 15.69 -5.17
CA SER A 110 -14.35 15.80 -6.28
C SER A 110 -14.71 17.27 -6.56
N LEU A 111 -15.45 17.51 -7.65
CA LEU A 111 -15.90 18.86 -7.99
C LEU A 111 -16.92 19.43 -7.00
N ASP A 112 -17.68 18.60 -6.30
CA ASP A 112 -18.69 18.99 -5.31
C ASP A 112 -18.13 19.12 -3.88
N GLY A 113 -16.92 18.62 -3.62
CA GLY A 113 -16.25 18.73 -2.32
C GLY A 113 -16.17 17.44 -1.53
N GLU A 114 -16.66 16.32 -2.08
CA GLU A 114 -16.44 14.97 -1.56
C GLU A 114 -14.94 14.66 -1.48
N VAL A 115 -14.53 14.05 -0.37
CA VAL A 115 -13.16 13.65 -0.10
C VAL A 115 -13.00 12.17 -0.45
N LYS A 116 -12.33 11.90 -1.56
CA LYS A 116 -12.16 10.56 -2.13
C LYS A 116 -10.97 9.80 -1.56
N PRO A 117 -11.04 8.45 -1.52
CA PRO A 117 -9.98 7.61 -0.99
C PRO A 117 -8.62 7.83 -1.65
N VAL A 118 -7.57 7.70 -0.85
CA VAL A 118 -6.16 7.76 -1.28
C VAL A 118 -5.47 6.43 -1.01
N ARG A 119 -4.29 6.25 -1.61
CA ARG A 119 -3.45 5.06 -1.35
C ARG A 119 -2.48 5.33 -0.20
N GLY A 120 -2.05 4.27 0.49
CA GLY A 120 -0.96 4.37 1.44
C GLY A 120 -1.32 5.03 2.77
N ALA A 121 -2.55 4.89 3.27
CA ALA A 121 -2.95 5.52 4.52
C ALA A 121 -2.15 5.00 5.73
N LEU A 122 -1.84 3.69 5.76
CA LEU A 122 -0.99 3.11 6.81
C LEU A 122 0.46 3.64 6.79
N PRO A 123 1.21 3.63 5.65
CA PRO A 123 2.52 4.28 5.58
C PRO A 123 2.52 5.73 6.06
N ILE A 124 1.46 6.49 5.75
CA ILE A 124 1.31 7.89 6.19
C ILE A 124 1.09 7.98 7.70
N ALA A 125 0.29 7.10 8.29
CA ALA A 125 0.12 7.00 9.74
C ALA A 125 1.43 6.67 10.46
N VAL A 126 2.21 5.73 9.91
CA VAL A 126 3.54 5.39 10.44
C VAL A 126 4.48 6.59 10.35
N ALA A 127 4.45 7.35 9.26
CA ALA A 127 5.24 8.57 9.12
C ALA A 127 4.80 9.65 10.12
N ALA A 128 3.49 9.86 10.31
CA ALA A 128 2.97 10.81 11.30
C ALA A 128 3.46 10.47 12.72
N LYS A 129 3.41 9.19 13.10
CA LYS A 129 3.98 8.70 14.37
C LYS A 129 5.47 9.03 14.49
N ARG A 130 6.25 8.74 13.45
CA ARG A 130 7.71 8.99 13.42
C ARG A 130 8.04 10.48 13.56
N GLU A 131 7.26 11.34 12.92
CA GLU A 131 7.44 12.80 12.90
C GLU A 131 6.82 13.50 14.13
N GLY A 132 6.18 12.76 15.04
CA GLY A 132 5.53 13.31 16.24
C GLY A 132 4.31 14.18 15.94
N ILE A 133 3.62 13.91 14.82
CA ILE A 133 2.40 14.61 14.40
C ILE A 133 1.22 14.02 15.19
N LYS A 134 0.33 14.89 15.68
CA LYS A 134 -0.80 14.49 16.54
C LYS A 134 -1.74 13.51 15.83
N GLY A 135 -2.05 13.77 14.56
CA GLY A 135 -3.06 13.01 13.85
C GLY A 135 -3.04 13.12 12.33
N LEU A 136 -4.02 12.46 11.72
CA LEU A 136 -4.34 12.53 10.30
C LEU A 136 -5.77 13.02 10.10
N ILE A 137 -5.99 13.81 9.06
CA ILE A 137 -7.31 14.10 8.51
C ILE A 137 -7.32 13.55 7.09
N LEU A 138 -8.12 12.51 6.87
CA LEU A 138 -8.08 11.73 5.64
C LEU A 138 -9.47 11.17 5.27
N PRO A 139 -9.67 10.64 4.05
CA PRO A 139 -10.97 10.15 3.62
C PRO A 139 -11.49 9.07 4.57
N GLU A 140 -12.77 9.10 4.93
CA GLU A 140 -13.36 8.11 5.85
C GLU A 140 -13.06 6.64 5.45
N PRO A 141 -13.10 6.23 4.17
CA PRO A 141 -12.77 4.86 3.79
C PRO A 141 -11.33 4.42 4.13
N ASN A 142 -10.40 5.38 4.28
CA ASN A 142 -9.02 5.11 4.67
C ASN A 142 -8.80 5.15 6.19
N ALA A 143 -9.79 5.63 6.97
CA ALA A 143 -9.62 5.88 8.40
C ALA A 143 -9.31 4.61 9.19
N ARG A 144 -9.99 3.49 8.88
CA ARG A 144 -9.74 2.21 9.55
C ARG A 144 -8.34 1.66 9.30
N GLU A 145 -7.79 1.87 8.11
CA GLU A 145 -6.44 1.44 7.73
C GLU A 145 -5.37 2.21 8.52
N ALA A 146 -5.50 3.54 8.58
CA ALA A 146 -4.55 4.37 9.32
C ALA A 146 -4.66 4.20 10.85
N ALA A 147 -5.88 3.96 11.37
CA ALA A 147 -6.15 3.83 12.80
C ALA A 147 -5.54 2.58 13.45
N VAL A 148 -4.96 1.67 12.66
CA VAL A 148 -4.13 0.57 13.17
C VAL A 148 -2.93 1.10 13.97
N ILE A 149 -2.44 2.31 13.65
CA ILE A 149 -1.41 3.00 14.44
C ILE A 149 -2.07 3.72 15.62
N ARG A 150 -2.10 3.05 16.77
CA ARG A 150 -2.81 3.50 17.99
C ARG A 150 -2.33 4.86 18.53
N GLU A 151 -1.08 5.25 18.24
CA GLU A 151 -0.49 6.49 18.76
C GLU A 151 -0.83 7.73 17.93
N VAL A 152 -1.55 7.60 16.82
CA VAL A 152 -1.90 8.70 15.91
C VAL A 152 -3.42 8.87 15.87
N GLU A 153 -3.90 10.09 16.09
CA GLU A 153 -5.33 10.40 16.03
C GLU A 153 -5.81 10.40 14.57
N VAL A 154 -6.68 9.47 14.18
CA VAL A 154 -7.15 9.38 12.78
C VAL A 154 -8.58 9.92 12.65
N LEU A 155 -8.72 11.02 11.94
CA LEU A 155 -9.99 11.70 11.68
C LEU A 155 -10.44 11.40 10.24
N GLY A 156 -11.46 10.56 10.11
CA GLY A 156 -12.10 10.24 8.83
C GLY A 156 -13.08 11.35 8.43
N VAL A 157 -12.98 11.84 7.20
CA VAL A 157 -13.87 12.89 6.66
C VAL A 157 -14.45 12.48 5.32
N ARG A 158 -15.67 12.94 5.04
CA ARG A 158 -16.37 12.69 3.76
C ARG A 158 -16.38 13.90 2.85
N HIS A 159 -16.21 15.09 3.40
CA HIS A 159 -16.41 16.34 2.66
C HIS A 159 -15.47 17.45 3.14
N LEU A 160 -15.06 18.35 2.25
CA LEU A 160 -14.19 19.48 2.57
C LEU A 160 -14.76 20.37 3.68
N ALA A 161 -16.09 20.55 3.70
CA ALA A 161 -16.77 21.34 4.74
C ALA A 161 -16.50 20.81 6.16
N GLU A 162 -16.46 19.49 6.35
CA GLU A 162 -16.23 18.90 7.68
C GLU A 162 -14.83 19.24 8.20
N VAL A 163 -13.86 19.31 7.30
CA VAL A 163 -12.47 19.68 7.61
C VAL A 163 -12.39 21.15 8.01
N VAL A 164 -13.07 22.03 7.27
CA VAL A 164 -13.09 23.47 7.57
C VAL A 164 -13.78 23.75 8.90
N GLU A 165 -14.95 23.16 9.14
CA GLU A 165 -15.70 23.28 10.40
C GLU A 165 -14.88 22.77 11.58
N PHE A 166 -14.19 21.63 11.43
CA PHE A 166 -13.30 21.08 12.46
C PHE A 166 -12.15 22.03 12.79
N LEU A 167 -11.44 22.52 11.76
CA LEU A 167 -10.28 23.40 11.95
C LEU A 167 -10.69 24.76 12.56
N ASN A 168 -11.92 25.21 12.35
CA ASN A 168 -12.48 26.41 12.96
C ASN A 168 -13.07 26.19 14.35
N GLY A 169 -13.24 24.94 14.79
CA GLY A 169 -13.84 24.58 16.07
C GLY A 169 -15.37 24.57 16.07
N ASP A 170 -15.99 24.60 14.89
CA ASP A 170 -17.45 24.56 14.71
C ASP A 170 -17.98 23.11 14.72
N ARG A 171 -17.09 22.12 14.55
CA ARG A 171 -17.40 20.69 14.57
C ARG A 171 -16.36 19.90 15.33
N LEU A 172 -16.82 18.87 16.04
CA LEU A 172 -15.96 17.83 16.60
C LEU A 172 -15.92 16.64 15.65
N LEU A 173 -14.71 16.21 15.28
CA LEU A 173 -14.49 14.94 14.59
C LEU A 173 -14.08 13.90 15.63
N ILE A 174 -14.69 12.73 15.55
CA ILE A 174 -14.42 11.63 16.47
C ILE A 174 -13.28 10.79 15.87
N PRO A 175 -12.18 10.56 16.60
CA PRO A 175 -11.12 9.69 16.16
C PRO A 175 -11.63 8.29 15.87
N THR A 176 -11.21 7.74 14.74
CA THR A 176 -11.45 6.35 14.39
C THR A 176 -10.56 5.48 15.27
N HIS A 177 -11.18 4.61 16.05
CA HIS A 177 -10.49 3.61 16.84
C HIS A 177 -10.71 2.23 16.24
N VAL A 178 -9.65 1.43 16.27
CA VAL A 178 -9.65 0.09 15.73
C VAL A 178 -9.03 -0.84 16.77
N ASP A 179 -9.79 -1.87 17.16
CA ASP A 179 -9.21 -2.96 17.92
C ASP A 179 -8.46 -3.89 16.97
N VAL A 180 -7.14 -3.75 17.01
CA VAL A 180 -6.22 -4.53 16.17
C VAL A 180 -6.33 -6.04 16.48
N GLU A 181 -6.53 -6.43 17.74
CA GLU A 181 -6.63 -7.86 18.09
C GLU A 181 -7.93 -8.45 17.55
N GLU A 182 -9.03 -7.71 17.68
CA GLU A 182 -10.31 -8.10 17.10
C GLU A 182 -10.22 -8.20 15.57
N LEU A 183 -9.55 -7.23 14.91
CA LEU A 183 -9.34 -7.27 13.46
C LEU A 183 -8.58 -8.51 13.03
N PHE A 184 -7.50 -8.87 13.73
CA PHE A 184 -6.77 -10.10 13.44
C PHE A 184 -7.67 -11.31 13.56
N ASN A 185 -8.38 -11.46 14.69
CA ASN A 185 -9.28 -12.60 14.88
C ASN A 185 -10.38 -12.70 13.82
N GLN A 186 -10.91 -11.57 13.36
CA GLN A 186 -11.91 -11.52 12.29
C GLN A 186 -11.34 -11.87 10.92
N HIS A 187 -10.11 -11.46 10.62
CA HIS A 187 -9.52 -11.55 9.28
C HIS A 187 -8.50 -12.69 9.12
N CYS A 188 -8.12 -13.39 10.19
CA CYS A 188 -7.35 -14.63 10.18
C CYS A 188 -8.17 -15.83 9.67
N GLN A 189 -8.85 -15.65 8.52
CA GLN A 189 -9.61 -16.70 7.87
C GLN A 189 -8.98 -17.02 6.52
N TYR A 190 -8.66 -18.30 6.33
CA TYR A 190 -8.17 -18.83 5.06
C TYR A 190 -9.32 -19.49 4.31
N ASP A 191 -9.36 -19.32 2.99
CA ASP A 191 -10.38 -19.94 2.13
C ASP A 191 -10.23 -21.47 2.03
N ALA A 192 -9.06 -22.00 2.40
CA ALA A 192 -8.74 -23.42 2.32
C ALA A 192 -7.78 -23.81 3.45
N ASP A 193 -7.98 -24.98 4.06
CA ASP A 193 -7.20 -25.44 5.21
C ASP A 193 -6.37 -26.68 4.86
N PHE A 194 -5.15 -26.79 5.39
CA PHE A 194 -4.29 -27.96 5.23
C PHE A 194 -4.87 -29.23 5.85
N SER A 195 -5.72 -29.09 6.87
CA SER A 195 -6.44 -30.18 7.51
C SER A 195 -7.37 -30.92 6.55
N ASP A 196 -7.89 -30.24 5.51
CA ASP A 196 -8.75 -30.83 4.46
C ASP A 196 -8.05 -31.86 3.57
N VAL A 197 -6.71 -31.84 3.51
CA VAL A 197 -5.92 -32.75 2.67
C VAL A 197 -6.12 -34.18 3.16
N LYS A 198 -6.56 -35.10 2.30
CA LYS A 198 -6.70 -36.53 2.66
C LYS A 198 -5.54 -37.35 2.07
N GLY A 199 -4.89 -38.17 2.89
CA GLY A 199 -3.75 -38.99 2.48
C GLY A 199 -2.41 -38.24 2.46
N GLN A 200 -1.45 -38.72 1.66
CA GLN A 200 -0.11 -38.14 1.46
C GLN A 200 0.66 -37.86 2.77
N GLN A 201 0.62 -38.78 3.74
CA GLN A 201 1.17 -38.56 5.09
C GLN A 201 2.65 -38.14 5.10
N HIS A 202 3.45 -38.72 4.20
CA HIS A 202 4.85 -38.36 4.05
C HIS A 202 5.04 -36.91 3.57
N VAL A 203 4.21 -36.45 2.62
CA VAL A 203 4.24 -35.05 2.13
C VAL A 203 3.72 -34.09 3.19
N LYS A 204 2.64 -34.44 3.88
CA LYS A 204 2.12 -33.65 5.00
C LYS A 204 3.20 -33.42 6.05
N ARG A 205 3.86 -34.50 6.47
CA ARG A 205 4.93 -34.41 7.46
C ARG A 205 6.10 -33.55 6.98
N ALA A 206 6.49 -33.67 5.71
CA ALA A 206 7.53 -32.83 5.13
C ALA A 206 7.14 -31.35 5.12
N LEU A 207 5.90 -31.03 4.76
CA LEU A 207 5.37 -29.67 4.74
C LEU A 207 5.21 -29.08 6.15
N GLU A 208 4.82 -29.87 7.15
CA GLU A 208 4.81 -29.45 8.56
C GLU A 208 6.20 -29.06 9.05
N VAL A 209 7.22 -29.88 8.74
CA VAL A 209 8.61 -29.59 9.11
C VAL A 209 9.11 -28.34 8.39
N ALA A 210 8.80 -28.22 7.09
CA ALA A 210 9.17 -27.05 6.32
C ALA A 210 8.48 -25.78 6.83
N ALA A 211 7.21 -25.85 7.19
CA ALA A 211 6.45 -24.74 7.75
C ALA A 211 7.02 -24.29 9.10
N ALA A 212 7.37 -25.23 9.99
CA ALA A 212 7.96 -24.92 11.29
C ALA A 212 9.33 -24.24 11.18
N GLY A 213 10.11 -24.57 10.16
CA GLY A 213 11.45 -24.00 9.92
C GLY A 213 11.51 -22.89 8.86
N ALA A 214 10.38 -22.50 8.27
CA ALA A 214 10.30 -21.62 7.10
C ALA A 214 11.22 -22.07 5.93
N HIS A 215 11.33 -23.39 5.70
CA HIS A 215 12.20 -23.95 4.67
C HIS A 215 11.55 -23.92 3.29
N ASN A 216 12.31 -23.57 2.25
CA ASN A 216 11.83 -23.67 0.88
C ASN A 216 11.55 -25.12 0.48
N VAL A 217 10.51 -25.35 -0.32
CA VAL A 217 10.04 -26.69 -0.71
C VAL A 217 9.92 -26.82 -2.21
N ILE A 218 10.32 -27.98 -2.74
CA ILE A 218 10.03 -28.38 -4.12
C ILE A 218 9.17 -29.66 -4.09
N LEU A 219 8.00 -29.60 -4.72
CA LEU A 219 7.08 -30.72 -4.89
C LEU A 219 7.28 -31.32 -6.29
N VAL A 220 7.75 -32.56 -6.35
CA VAL A 220 7.95 -33.29 -7.60
C VAL A 220 6.92 -34.41 -7.70
N GLY A 221 6.19 -34.47 -8.81
CA GLY A 221 5.25 -35.57 -9.06
C GLY A 221 4.44 -35.37 -10.33
N PRO A 222 3.67 -36.38 -10.77
CA PRO A 222 2.89 -36.32 -12.00
C PRO A 222 1.77 -35.25 -11.93
N PRO A 223 1.20 -34.84 -13.06
CA PRO A 223 0.00 -34.01 -13.10
C PRO A 223 -1.15 -34.61 -12.28
N GLY A 224 -1.94 -33.77 -11.62
CA GLY A 224 -3.09 -34.24 -10.83
C GLY A 224 -2.75 -34.85 -9.45
N SER A 225 -1.48 -34.93 -9.05
CA SER A 225 -1.07 -35.46 -7.74
C SER A 225 -1.38 -34.55 -6.54
N GLY A 226 -1.96 -33.36 -6.78
CA GLY A 226 -2.37 -32.42 -5.73
C GLY A 226 -1.31 -31.39 -5.30
N LYS A 227 -0.22 -31.21 -6.06
CA LYS A 227 0.88 -30.26 -5.74
C LYS A 227 0.38 -28.83 -5.47
N THR A 228 -0.37 -28.27 -6.42
CA THR A 228 -0.96 -26.93 -6.32
C THR A 228 -1.98 -26.84 -5.18
N MET A 229 -2.71 -27.93 -4.93
CA MET A 229 -3.71 -28.01 -3.85
C MET A 229 -3.05 -27.96 -2.47
N LEU A 230 -1.93 -28.66 -2.29
CA LEU A 230 -1.09 -28.64 -1.09
C LEU A 230 -0.45 -27.25 -0.89
N ALA A 231 0.14 -26.68 -1.93
CA ALA A 231 0.81 -25.38 -1.85
C ALA A 231 -0.14 -24.26 -1.40
N LYS A 232 -1.35 -24.20 -1.96
CA LYS A 232 -2.38 -23.19 -1.59
C LYS A 232 -2.84 -23.27 -0.13
N ARG A 233 -2.70 -24.44 0.50
CA ARG A 233 -3.10 -24.68 1.90
C ARG A 233 -1.94 -24.54 2.88
N LEU A 234 -0.70 -24.52 2.38
CA LEU A 234 0.48 -24.37 3.21
C LEU A 234 0.47 -23.13 4.14
N PRO A 235 -0.05 -21.95 3.70
CA PRO A 235 -0.14 -20.79 4.58
C PRO A 235 -0.89 -21.04 5.90
N THR A 236 -1.81 -22.01 5.94
CA THR A 236 -2.62 -22.32 7.12
C THR A 236 -1.89 -23.09 8.22
N ILE A 237 -0.72 -23.65 7.91
CA ILE A 237 0.13 -24.36 8.88
C ILE A 237 1.45 -23.64 9.17
N LEU A 238 1.64 -22.46 8.58
CA LEU A 238 2.71 -21.55 8.99
C LEU A 238 2.38 -20.93 10.35
N PRO A 239 3.38 -20.51 11.12
CA PRO A 239 3.15 -19.67 12.29
C PRO A 239 2.30 -18.44 11.92
N ASP A 240 1.37 -18.06 12.78
CA ASP A 240 0.54 -16.86 12.56
C ASP A 240 1.39 -15.61 12.37
N LEU A 241 0.83 -14.60 11.67
CA LEU A 241 1.49 -13.30 11.54
C LEU A 241 1.54 -12.61 12.90
N THR A 242 2.71 -12.13 13.27
CA THR A 242 2.83 -11.11 14.32
C THR A 242 2.27 -9.77 13.84
N LEU A 243 1.92 -8.89 14.77
CA LEU A 243 1.47 -7.53 14.43
C LEU A 243 2.49 -6.78 13.57
N ALA A 244 3.79 -6.93 13.87
CA ALA A 244 4.86 -6.29 13.11
C ALA A 244 4.88 -6.79 11.65
N GLU A 245 4.86 -8.10 11.44
CA GLU A 245 4.86 -8.69 10.09
C GLU A 245 3.61 -8.30 9.31
N ALA A 246 2.44 -8.29 9.95
CA ALA A 246 1.20 -7.86 9.32
C ALA A 246 1.24 -6.40 8.90
N LEU A 247 1.80 -5.51 9.72
CA LEU A 247 1.98 -4.10 9.38
C LEU A 247 2.91 -3.94 8.17
N GLU A 248 4.01 -4.69 8.11
CA GLU A 248 4.92 -4.68 6.96
C GLU A 248 4.23 -5.13 5.67
N SER A 249 3.53 -6.28 5.69
CA SER A 249 2.77 -6.76 4.53
C SER A 249 1.66 -5.78 4.14
N THR A 250 0.98 -5.17 5.13
CA THR A 250 -0.09 -4.18 4.89
C THR A 250 0.45 -2.91 4.22
N LYS A 251 1.65 -2.43 4.58
CA LYS A 251 2.26 -1.28 3.88
C LYS A 251 2.42 -1.54 2.38
N ILE A 252 2.91 -2.71 2.01
CA ILE A 252 3.10 -3.11 0.61
C ILE A 252 1.76 -3.13 -0.12
N HIS A 253 0.77 -3.83 0.46
CA HIS A 253 -0.56 -4.00 -0.14
C HIS A 253 -1.31 -2.66 -0.24
N SER A 254 -1.20 -1.79 0.77
CA SER A 254 -1.80 -0.44 0.80
C SER A 254 -1.32 0.43 -0.37
N VAL A 255 -0.01 0.49 -0.61
CA VAL A 255 0.54 1.30 -1.70
C VAL A 255 0.13 0.75 -3.07
N THR A 256 0.01 -0.56 -3.20
CA THR A 256 -0.46 -1.21 -4.43
C THR A 256 -1.98 -1.12 -4.62
N GLY A 257 -2.74 -0.79 -3.57
CA GLY A 257 -4.20 -0.75 -3.57
C GLY A 257 -4.86 -2.13 -3.54
N LEU A 258 -4.20 -3.13 -2.96
CA LEU A 258 -4.63 -4.53 -2.90
C LEU A 258 -5.31 -4.93 -1.58
N LEU A 259 -5.61 -3.96 -0.71
CA LEU A 259 -6.24 -4.24 0.57
C LEU A 259 -7.74 -4.58 0.46
N ASP A 260 -8.40 -4.33 -0.68
CA ASP A 260 -9.81 -4.64 -0.92
C ASP A 260 -10.76 -4.18 0.22
N GLY A 261 -10.47 -3.01 0.81
CA GLY A 261 -11.24 -2.44 1.93
C GLY A 261 -10.92 -3.03 3.31
N ARG A 262 -9.98 -3.98 3.40
CA ARG A 262 -9.48 -4.51 4.68
C ARG A 262 -8.49 -3.52 5.29
N PRO A 263 -8.56 -3.28 6.62
CA PRO A 263 -7.64 -2.38 7.29
C PRO A 263 -6.23 -2.97 7.47
N ILE A 264 -6.09 -4.30 7.46
CA ILE A 264 -4.83 -5.00 7.71
C ILE A 264 -4.79 -6.36 6.99
N VAL A 265 -3.61 -6.79 6.60
CA VAL A 265 -3.31 -8.15 6.14
C VAL A 265 -3.12 -9.04 7.37
N ALA A 266 -4.12 -9.87 7.68
CA ALA A 266 -4.11 -10.75 8.85
C ALA A 266 -3.70 -12.21 8.55
N THR A 267 -3.65 -12.60 7.28
CA THR A 267 -3.23 -13.94 6.84
C THR A 267 -1.92 -13.91 6.09
N ARG A 268 -1.15 -15.00 6.15
CA ARG A 268 0.09 -15.17 5.41
C ARG A 268 -0.20 -15.02 3.90
N PRO A 269 0.38 -14.01 3.20
CA PRO A 269 0.11 -13.80 1.79
C PRO A 269 0.47 -15.03 0.95
N PHE A 270 -0.33 -15.33 -0.07
CA PHE A 270 -0.02 -16.38 -1.04
C PHE A 270 -0.03 -15.78 -2.44
N ARG A 271 1.12 -15.83 -3.13
CA ARG A 271 1.28 -15.34 -4.50
C ARG A 271 1.64 -16.49 -5.42
N ALA A 272 0.94 -16.60 -6.54
CA ALA A 272 1.17 -17.66 -7.54
C ALA A 272 1.25 -17.04 -8.94
N PRO A 273 2.37 -16.38 -9.29
CA PRO A 273 2.55 -15.84 -10.63
C PRO A 273 2.55 -16.93 -11.70
N HIS A 274 2.03 -16.60 -12.87
CA HIS A 274 2.10 -17.48 -14.04
C HIS A 274 3.54 -17.50 -14.60
N HIS A 275 3.99 -18.62 -15.19
CA HIS A 275 5.36 -18.79 -15.72
C HIS A 275 5.72 -17.82 -16.86
N THR A 276 4.74 -17.13 -17.44
CA THR A 276 4.92 -16.06 -18.45
C THR A 276 5.24 -14.70 -17.86
N ILE A 277 5.37 -14.58 -16.52
CA ILE A 277 5.68 -13.33 -15.84
C ILE A 277 7.00 -12.72 -16.33
N SER A 278 7.02 -11.40 -16.42
CA SER A 278 8.24 -10.64 -16.73
C SER A 278 9.09 -10.42 -15.49
N ASP A 279 10.39 -10.13 -15.67
CA ASP A 279 11.28 -9.78 -14.56
C ASP A 279 10.69 -8.63 -13.73
N ALA A 280 10.19 -7.59 -14.39
CA ALA A 280 9.56 -6.44 -13.74
C ALA A 280 8.27 -6.80 -12.98
N GLY A 281 7.52 -7.82 -13.41
CA GLY A 281 6.35 -8.30 -12.67
C GLY A 281 6.75 -9.10 -11.43
N LEU A 282 7.77 -9.96 -11.53
CA LEU A 282 8.19 -10.81 -10.44
C LEU A 282 8.90 -10.02 -9.34
N VAL A 283 9.92 -9.24 -9.70
CA VAL A 283 10.75 -8.53 -8.71
C VAL A 283 10.36 -7.08 -8.48
N GLY A 284 9.53 -6.52 -9.36
CA GLY A 284 9.13 -5.13 -9.30
C GLY A 284 9.83 -4.28 -10.36
N GLY A 285 9.21 -3.14 -10.67
CA GLY A 285 9.66 -2.29 -11.75
C GLY A 285 8.67 -1.20 -12.10
N GLY A 286 8.70 -0.76 -13.37
CA GLY A 286 8.01 0.44 -13.83
C GLY A 286 8.92 1.67 -13.86
N THR A 287 8.39 2.78 -14.38
CA THR A 287 9.08 4.08 -14.41
C THR A 287 9.31 4.60 -12.99
N VAL A 288 8.26 4.51 -12.17
CA VAL A 288 8.31 4.62 -10.71
C VAL A 288 8.57 3.21 -10.16
N PRO A 289 9.59 3.00 -9.31
CA PRO A 289 9.80 1.72 -8.65
C PRO A 289 8.53 1.29 -7.92
N LYS A 290 8.00 0.12 -8.28
CA LYS A 290 6.86 -0.51 -7.61
C LYS A 290 7.25 -1.93 -7.16
N PRO A 291 6.66 -2.43 -6.06
CA PRO A 291 6.90 -3.79 -5.60
C PRO A 291 6.38 -4.81 -6.63
N GLY A 292 7.09 -5.94 -6.74
CA GLY A 292 6.67 -7.10 -7.55
C GLY A 292 6.02 -8.20 -6.71
N GLU A 293 5.76 -9.34 -7.34
CA GLU A 293 5.19 -10.54 -6.71
C GLU A 293 6.01 -11.04 -5.51
N VAL A 294 7.33 -10.95 -5.56
CA VAL A 294 8.22 -11.34 -4.43
C VAL A 294 7.95 -10.51 -3.17
N SER A 295 7.71 -9.21 -3.34
CA SER A 295 7.40 -8.31 -2.22
C SER A 295 5.94 -8.45 -1.77
N LEU A 296 5.02 -8.72 -2.71
CA LEU A 296 3.63 -9.02 -2.37
C LEU A 296 3.49 -10.31 -1.56
N ALA A 297 4.42 -11.25 -1.72
CA ALA A 297 4.52 -12.50 -0.98
C ALA A 297 5.22 -12.36 0.38
N HIS A 298 5.68 -11.16 0.75
CA HIS A 298 6.45 -10.95 1.98
C HIS A 298 5.68 -11.41 3.22
N ASN A 299 6.42 -12.06 4.13
CA ASN A 299 5.93 -12.77 5.31
C ASN A 299 4.95 -13.91 4.97
N GLY A 300 4.95 -14.42 3.74
CA GLY A 300 4.05 -15.46 3.28
C GLY A 300 4.73 -16.46 2.36
N VAL A 301 4.01 -16.89 1.32
CA VAL A 301 4.43 -17.93 0.38
C VAL A 301 4.41 -17.40 -1.05
N LEU A 302 5.53 -17.58 -1.75
CA LEU A 302 5.60 -17.44 -3.21
C LEU A 302 5.57 -18.85 -3.81
N PHE A 303 4.53 -19.13 -4.59
CA PHE A 303 4.32 -20.41 -5.25
C PHE A 303 4.64 -20.34 -6.74
N LEU A 304 5.57 -21.18 -7.21
CA LEU A 304 5.90 -21.33 -8.63
C LEU A 304 5.43 -22.70 -9.12
N ASP A 305 4.31 -22.71 -9.84
CA ASP A 305 3.84 -23.93 -10.50
C ASP A 305 4.59 -24.15 -11.80
N GLU A 306 4.85 -25.41 -12.15
CA GLU A 306 5.59 -25.75 -13.37
C GLU A 306 6.96 -25.04 -13.44
N LEU A 307 7.76 -25.12 -12.37
CA LEU A 307 9.05 -24.42 -12.25
C LEU A 307 9.95 -24.50 -13.50
N PRO A 308 10.08 -25.64 -14.21
CA PRO A 308 10.90 -25.71 -15.43
C PRO A 308 10.43 -24.82 -16.59
N GLU A 309 9.16 -24.39 -16.61
CA GLU A 309 8.60 -23.52 -17.66
C GLU A 309 8.97 -22.04 -17.45
N PHE A 310 9.43 -21.68 -16.25
CA PHE A 310 9.91 -20.32 -16.00
C PHE A 310 11.20 -20.05 -16.78
N LYS A 311 11.29 -18.87 -17.37
CA LYS A 311 12.52 -18.41 -18.02
C LYS A 311 13.65 -18.40 -17.00
N ARG A 312 14.80 -18.96 -17.35
CA ARG A 312 15.97 -19.01 -16.46
C ARG A 312 16.32 -17.66 -15.85
N HIS A 313 16.29 -16.59 -16.64
CA HIS A 313 16.60 -15.24 -16.14
C HIS A 313 15.65 -14.82 -14.99
N VAL A 314 14.35 -15.11 -15.11
CA VAL A 314 13.35 -14.78 -14.08
C VAL A 314 13.69 -15.48 -12.75
N LEU A 315 14.14 -16.74 -12.82
CA LEU A 315 14.56 -17.50 -11.64
C LEU A 315 15.85 -16.95 -11.01
N GLU A 316 16.83 -16.54 -11.83
CA GLU A 316 18.10 -15.99 -11.34
C GLU A 316 17.92 -14.67 -10.58
N VAL A 317 16.94 -13.83 -10.97
CA VAL A 317 16.67 -12.56 -10.30
C VAL A 317 16.07 -12.76 -8.90
N MET A 318 15.48 -13.93 -8.60
CA MET A 318 15.00 -14.25 -7.25
C MET A 318 16.11 -14.60 -6.25
N ARG A 319 17.35 -14.78 -6.71
CA ARG A 319 18.47 -15.15 -5.83
C ARG A 319 18.62 -14.16 -4.67
N GLN A 320 18.65 -12.85 -4.97
CA GLN A 320 18.77 -11.81 -3.95
C GLN A 320 17.60 -11.83 -2.96
N PRO A 321 16.32 -11.85 -3.38
CA PRO A 321 15.19 -12.01 -2.45
C PRO A 321 15.29 -13.22 -1.52
N LEU A 322 15.76 -14.36 -2.02
CA LEU A 322 15.88 -15.60 -1.23
C LEU A 322 17.03 -15.56 -0.23
N GLU A 323 18.10 -14.82 -0.52
CA GLU A 323 19.28 -14.71 0.34
C GLU A 323 19.13 -13.58 1.37
N ASP A 324 18.71 -12.40 0.94
CA ASP A 324 18.70 -11.18 1.76
C ASP A 324 17.32 -10.86 2.36
N GLY A 325 16.25 -11.51 1.89
CA GLY A 325 14.87 -11.21 2.29
C GLY A 325 14.40 -9.82 1.87
N ASN A 326 15.09 -9.17 0.94
CA ASN A 326 14.76 -7.86 0.41
C ASN A 326 15.18 -7.72 -1.06
N ILE A 327 14.66 -6.71 -1.73
CA ILE A 327 15.01 -6.39 -3.11
C ILE A 327 15.06 -4.90 -3.36
N THR A 328 16.18 -4.45 -3.93
CA THR A 328 16.36 -3.07 -4.34
C THR A 328 15.95 -2.88 -5.80
N VAL A 329 14.89 -2.11 -6.03
CA VAL A 329 14.41 -1.76 -7.37
C VAL A 329 14.94 -0.38 -7.73
N SER A 330 15.98 -0.35 -8.56
CA SER A 330 16.59 0.87 -9.08
C SER A 330 16.05 1.22 -10.47
N ARG A 331 15.53 2.45 -10.61
CA ARG A 331 15.00 3.01 -11.86
C ARG A 331 15.47 4.46 -12.04
N VAL A 332 15.18 5.02 -13.21
CA VAL A 332 15.55 6.41 -13.56
C VAL A 332 15.03 7.41 -12.52
N GLN A 333 13.87 7.16 -11.92
CA GLN A 333 13.24 8.06 -10.95
C GLN A 333 13.60 7.79 -9.49
N GLY A 334 14.45 6.80 -9.20
CA GLY A 334 14.88 6.50 -7.83
C GLY A 334 15.22 5.04 -7.58
N SER A 335 15.74 4.75 -6.39
CA SER A 335 16.03 3.40 -5.92
C SER A 335 15.31 3.18 -4.60
N ILE A 336 14.55 2.09 -4.52
CA ILE A 336 13.72 1.77 -3.36
C ILE A 336 13.98 0.32 -2.97
N ASN A 337 14.18 0.09 -1.67
CA ASN A 337 14.28 -1.25 -1.12
C ASN A 337 12.91 -1.73 -0.67
N TYR A 338 12.50 -2.92 -1.11
CA TYR A 338 11.28 -3.58 -0.69
C TYR A 338 11.61 -4.85 0.06
N PRO A 339 10.91 -5.15 1.17
CA PRO A 339 11.03 -6.44 1.81
C PRO A 339 10.46 -7.53 0.88
N ALA A 340 11.10 -8.70 0.93
CA ALA A 340 10.81 -9.85 0.08
C ALA A 340 11.18 -11.16 0.81
N GLY A 341 11.07 -11.21 2.14
CA GLY A 341 11.18 -12.45 2.90
C GLY A 341 9.93 -13.29 2.70
N PHE A 342 10.01 -14.38 1.95
CA PHE A 342 8.92 -15.33 1.70
C PHE A 342 9.44 -16.76 1.71
N MET A 343 8.55 -17.72 2.00
CA MET A 343 8.83 -19.13 1.79
C MET A 343 8.58 -19.47 0.31
N LEU A 344 9.60 -19.95 -0.39
CA LEU A 344 9.45 -20.41 -1.77
C LEU A 344 8.91 -21.84 -1.79
N VAL A 345 7.79 -22.01 -2.48
CA VAL A 345 7.25 -23.33 -2.79
C VAL A 345 7.23 -23.48 -4.30
N ALA A 346 7.90 -24.49 -4.82
CA ALA A 346 7.87 -24.81 -6.24
C ALA A 346 7.21 -26.15 -6.49
N ALA A 347 6.54 -26.30 -7.62
CA ALA A 347 6.04 -27.57 -8.10
C ALA A 347 6.59 -27.86 -9.50
N MET A 348 6.91 -29.12 -9.76
CA MET A 348 7.33 -29.56 -11.09
C MET A 348 6.92 -30.99 -11.39
N ASN A 349 6.86 -31.29 -12.68
CA ASN A 349 6.74 -32.65 -13.17
C ASN A 349 8.13 -33.30 -13.27
N PRO A 350 8.24 -34.62 -13.06
CA PRO A 350 9.53 -35.32 -13.07
C PRO A 350 10.17 -35.44 -14.47
N CYS A 351 9.35 -35.34 -15.54
CA CYS A 351 9.78 -35.23 -16.95
C CYS A 351 8.89 -34.18 -17.66
N PRO A 352 9.31 -33.68 -18.83
CA PRO A 352 8.43 -32.88 -19.71
C PRO A 352 7.12 -33.60 -20.04
N CYS A 353 7.17 -34.93 -20.14
CA CYS A 353 6.03 -35.79 -20.39
C CYS A 353 5.05 -35.97 -19.21
N GLY A 354 5.43 -35.56 -17.99
CA GLY A 354 4.65 -35.77 -16.76
C GLY A 354 4.71 -37.17 -16.13
N PHE A 355 5.11 -38.24 -16.85
CA PHE A 355 4.88 -39.63 -16.44
C PHE A 355 6.11 -40.44 -15.99
N PHE A 356 7.29 -39.84 -15.83
CA PHE A 356 8.51 -40.57 -15.45
C PHE A 356 8.38 -41.41 -14.17
N THR A 357 7.51 -40.99 -13.24
CA THR A 357 7.23 -41.72 -11.98
C THR A 357 5.79 -42.25 -11.92
N ASP A 358 5.07 -42.29 -13.05
CA ASP A 358 3.68 -42.77 -13.08
C ASP A 358 3.66 -44.30 -13.17
N PRO A 359 3.01 -45.01 -12.23
CA PRO A 359 2.99 -46.48 -12.24
C PRO A 359 2.14 -47.08 -13.36
N GLN A 360 1.35 -46.28 -14.09
CA GLN A 360 0.43 -46.73 -15.14
C GLN A 360 0.77 -46.21 -16.54
N LYS A 361 1.63 -45.20 -16.68
CA LYS A 361 1.97 -44.58 -17.97
C LYS A 361 3.48 -44.59 -18.19
N GLU A 362 3.91 -45.06 -19.35
CA GLU A 362 5.31 -45.01 -19.74
C GLU A 362 5.74 -43.57 -20.09
N CYS A 363 6.96 -43.22 -19.68
CA CYS A 363 7.63 -41.98 -20.06
C CYS A 363 8.00 -42.05 -21.56
N GLY A 364 7.42 -41.15 -22.36
CA GLY A 364 7.69 -41.02 -23.80
C GLY A 364 8.92 -40.19 -24.11
#